data_AF-X1ELS3-F1
#
_entry.id   AF-X1ELS3-F1
#
_cell.length_a   1.000
_cell.length_b   1.000
_cell.length_c   1.000
_cell.angle_alpha   90.00
_cell.angle_beta   90.00
_cell.angle_gamma   90.00
#
_symmetry.space_group_name_H-M   'P 1'
#
loop_
_entity.id
_entity.type
_entity.pdbx_description
1 polymer ?
#
loop_
_entity_poly.entity_id
_entity_poly.type
_entity_poly.pdbx_seq_one_letter_code
_entity_poly.pdbx_strand_id
1 'polypeptide(L)'
;MVEMNKEIENYFVSIQNQVDHCYSIAEKARSKGFDPEKYVESPQAKDLAGRVEKLVGPEGIAEAIRNLKKIGLNDDEIVFKVVTDILDKKVGNIESLEERVERAIRAGLAIKTMGVVSAPLEGISKILIRKDQSG
;
A
#
# COMPACT_ATOMS: atom_id res chain seq x y z
N MET A 1 4.72 -23.55 -5.83
CA MET A 1 5.54 -22.32 -5.92
C MET A 1 6.64 -22.61 -6.92
N VAL A 2 6.88 -21.73 -7.89
CA VAL A 2 8.02 -21.87 -8.80
C VAL A 2 9.27 -21.53 -7.97
N GLU A 3 10.19 -22.48 -7.82
CA GLU A 3 11.47 -22.22 -7.16
C GLU A 3 12.29 -21.27 -8.03
N MET A 4 12.73 -20.15 -7.45
CA MET A 4 13.53 -19.17 -8.15
C MET A 4 14.94 -19.74 -8.33
N ASN A 5 15.35 -19.93 -9.59
CA ASN A 5 16.70 -20.39 -9.87
C ASN A 5 17.71 -19.24 -9.66
N LYS A 6 18.99 -19.61 -9.54
CA LYS A 6 20.08 -18.65 -9.23
C LYS A 6 20.25 -17.57 -10.31
N GLU A 7 19.95 -17.89 -11.57
CA GLU A 7 20.02 -16.92 -12.67
C GLU A 7 18.96 -15.82 -12.53
N ILE A 8 17.71 -16.20 -12.22
CA ILE A 8 16.61 -15.25 -11.99
C ILE A 8 16.88 -14.41 -10.74
N GLU A 9 17.42 -15.02 -9.67
CA GLU A 9 17.80 -14.28 -8.46
C GLU A 9 18.87 -13.23 -8.77
N ASN A 10 19.94 -13.61 -9.47
CA ASN A 10 20.99 -12.68 -9.90
C ASN A 10 20.43 -11.56 -10.79
N TYR A 11 19.49 -11.88 -11.68
CA TYR A 11 18.81 -10.89 -12.52
C TYR A 11 18.06 -9.86 -11.67
N PHE A 12 17.21 -10.28 -10.74
CA PHE A 12 16.50 -9.34 -9.86
C PHE A 12 17.43 -8.51 -8.98
N VAL A 13 18.51 -9.11 -8.46
CA VAL A 13 19.55 -8.38 -7.70
C VAL A 13 20.20 -7.31 -8.58
N SER A 14 20.52 -7.63 -9.83
CA SER A 14 21.11 -6.66 -10.76
C SER A 14 20.21 -5.46 -11.03
N ILE A 15 18.89 -5.70 -11.18
CA ILE A 15 17.90 -4.63 -11.33
C ILE A 15 17.80 -3.80 -10.06
N GLN A 16 17.70 -4.44 -8.90
CA GLN A 16 17.58 -3.75 -7.62
C GLN A 16 18.78 -2.83 -7.38
N ASN A 17 20.00 -3.29 -7.67
CA ASN A 17 21.22 -2.48 -7.53
C ASN A 17 21.19 -1.23 -8.43
N GLN A 18 20.69 -1.36 -9.67
CA GLN A 18 20.55 -0.21 -10.57
C GLN A 18 19.48 0.78 -10.10
N VAL A 19 18.35 0.25 -9.62
CA VAL A 19 17.28 1.08 -9.03
C VAL A 19 17.81 1.83 -7.82
N ASP A 20 18.50 1.16 -6.89
CA ASP A 20 19.07 1.76 -5.69
C ASP A 20 20.12 2.83 -6.03
N HIS A 21 20.92 2.61 -7.07
CA HIS A 21 21.83 3.63 -7.58
C HIS A 21 21.09 4.88 -8.04
N CYS A 22 20.04 4.73 -8.85
CA CYS A 22 19.21 5.85 -9.31
C CYS A 22 18.53 6.59 -8.14
N TYR A 23 17.98 5.87 -7.17
CA TYR A 23 17.41 6.47 -5.95
C TYR A 23 18.46 7.25 -5.17
N SER A 24 19.68 6.74 -5.03
CA SER A 24 20.76 7.44 -4.32
C SER A 24 21.11 8.80 -4.94
N ILE A 25 21.03 8.91 -6.26
CA ILE A 25 21.23 10.17 -6.99
C ILE A 25 20.05 11.10 -6.76
N ALA A 26 18.83 10.58 -6.91
CA ALA A 26 17.60 11.35 -6.75
C ALA A 26 17.44 11.90 -5.31
N GLU A 27 17.73 11.11 -4.28
CA GLU A 27 17.70 11.54 -2.88
C GLU A 27 18.71 12.66 -2.60
N LYS A 28 19.93 12.55 -3.16
CA LYS A 28 20.94 13.63 -3.06
C LYS A 28 20.52 14.91 -3.78
N ALA A 29 19.74 14.80 -4.85
CA ALA A 29 19.21 15.96 -5.55
C ALA A 29 18.06 16.60 -4.75
N ARG A 30 17.07 15.81 -4.35
CA ARG A 30 15.88 16.25 -3.60
C ARG A 30 16.23 16.87 -2.24
N SER A 31 17.22 16.31 -1.54
CA SER A 31 17.68 16.85 -0.24
C SER A 31 18.26 18.28 -0.30
N LYS A 32 18.60 18.79 -1.49
CA LYS A 32 18.99 20.20 -1.68
C LYS A 32 17.82 21.18 -1.53
N GLY A 33 16.58 20.71 -1.58
CA GLY A 33 15.38 21.51 -1.34
C GLY A 33 14.99 22.46 -2.48
N PHE A 34 15.33 22.11 -3.73
CA PHE A 34 14.91 22.86 -4.93
C PHE A 34 13.55 22.41 -5.50
N ASP A 35 13.08 21.24 -5.09
CA ASP A 35 11.82 20.62 -5.51
C ASP A 35 10.75 20.72 -4.39
N PRO A 36 9.46 20.46 -4.68
CA PRO A 36 8.39 20.55 -3.68
C PRO A 36 8.64 19.72 -2.42
N GLU A 37 9.21 18.53 -2.59
CA GLU A 37 9.58 17.62 -1.51
C GLU A 37 11.08 17.37 -1.45
N LYS A 38 11.60 17.17 -0.22
CA LYS A 38 13.03 16.93 0.05
C LYS A 38 13.46 15.48 -0.07
N TYR A 39 12.54 14.59 -0.42
CA TYR A 39 12.73 13.15 -0.57
C TYR A 39 12.17 12.68 -1.92
N VAL A 40 12.49 11.45 -2.33
CA VAL A 40 11.91 10.87 -3.55
C VAL A 40 10.44 10.49 -3.30
N GLU A 41 9.52 11.13 -4.02
CA GLU A 41 8.08 10.95 -3.85
C GLU A 41 7.53 9.63 -4.41
N SER A 42 8.27 8.96 -5.30
CA SER A 42 7.89 7.66 -5.85
C SER A 42 8.42 6.54 -4.96
N PRO A 43 7.57 5.80 -4.20
CA PRO A 43 8.03 4.74 -3.33
C PRO A 43 8.28 3.44 -4.10
N GLN A 44 9.30 2.68 -3.70
CA GLN A 44 9.50 1.32 -4.19
C GLN A 44 8.57 0.33 -3.48
N ALA A 45 8.06 -0.66 -4.22
CA ALA A 45 7.34 -1.80 -3.68
C ALA A 45 7.64 -3.07 -4.48
N LYS A 46 7.87 -4.18 -3.78
CA LYS A 46 8.22 -5.47 -4.40
C LYS A 46 7.01 -6.33 -4.78
N ASP A 47 5.89 -6.12 -4.10
CA ASP A 47 4.68 -6.92 -4.27
C ASP A 47 3.41 -6.06 -4.10
N LEU A 48 2.25 -6.69 -4.33
CA LEU A 48 0.93 -6.10 -4.11
C LEU A 48 0.81 -5.49 -2.71
N ALA A 49 1.19 -6.26 -1.70
CA ALA A 49 1.05 -5.89 -0.30
C ALA A 49 1.84 -4.60 0.01
N GLY A 50 3.09 -4.51 -0.46
CA GLY A 50 3.92 -3.32 -0.32
C GLY A 50 3.38 -2.13 -1.10
N ARG A 51 2.78 -2.33 -2.29
CA ARG A 51 2.13 -1.23 -3.04
C ARG A 51 0.98 -0.65 -2.25
N VAL A 52 0.11 -1.51 -1.69
CA VAL A 52 -1.03 -1.05 -0.90
C VAL A 52 -0.55 -0.27 0.33
N GLU A 53 0.43 -0.79 1.07
CA GLU A 53 0.96 -0.09 2.24
C GLU A 53 1.61 1.26 1.91
N LYS A 54 2.45 1.31 0.87
CA LYS A 54 3.16 2.55 0.49
C LYS A 54 2.27 3.60 -0.14
N LEU A 55 1.22 3.20 -0.85
CA LEU A 55 0.30 4.13 -1.51
C LEU A 55 -0.79 4.57 -0.55
N VAL A 56 -1.52 3.61 0.05
CA VAL A 56 -2.73 3.89 0.82
C VAL A 56 -2.61 3.53 2.30
N GLY A 57 -1.60 2.79 2.74
CA GLY A 57 -1.50 2.35 4.12
C GLY A 57 -2.73 1.53 4.59
N PRO A 58 -2.98 1.43 5.90
CA PRO A 58 -2.14 1.96 6.98
C PRO A 58 -0.90 1.07 7.22
N GLU A 59 -0.02 1.49 8.12
CA GLU A 59 1.17 0.71 8.50
C GLU A 59 0.77 -0.69 9.02
N GLY A 60 1.51 -1.71 8.59
CA GLY A 60 1.27 -3.11 8.93
C GLY A 60 0.29 -3.84 8.00
N ILE A 61 -0.38 -3.13 7.09
CA ILE A 61 -1.32 -3.76 6.14
C ILE A 61 -0.63 -4.76 5.21
N ALA A 62 0.63 -4.50 4.80
CA ALA A 62 1.32 -5.41 3.90
C ALA A 62 1.55 -6.77 4.56
N GLU A 63 1.92 -6.79 5.83
CA GLU A 63 2.09 -8.02 6.59
C GLU A 63 0.76 -8.76 6.75
N ALA A 64 -0.32 -8.04 7.07
CA ALA A 64 -1.66 -8.61 7.14
C ALA A 64 -2.05 -9.30 5.82
N ILE A 65 -1.91 -8.62 4.68
CA ILE A 65 -2.21 -9.18 3.35
C ILE A 65 -1.37 -10.44 3.08
N ARG A 66 -0.06 -10.40 3.36
CA ARG A 66 0.83 -11.55 3.13
C ARG A 66 0.43 -12.75 4.00
N ASN A 67 0.08 -12.50 5.27
CA ASN A 67 -0.34 -13.56 6.19
C ASN A 67 -1.67 -14.19 5.75
N LEU A 68 -2.63 -13.40 5.30
CA LEU A 68 -3.90 -13.90 4.75
C LEU A 68 -3.70 -14.71 3.46
N LYS A 69 -2.79 -14.29 2.57
CA LYS A 69 -2.41 -15.09 1.38
C LYS A 69 -1.77 -16.42 1.76
N LYS A 70 -0.91 -16.44 2.79
CA LYS A 70 -0.24 -17.67 3.25
C LYS A 70 -1.21 -18.73 3.77
N ILE A 71 -2.29 -18.31 4.42
CA ILE A 71 -3.34 -19.24 4.91
C ILE A 71 -4.35 -19.63 3.82
N GLY A 72 -4.16 -19.15 2.59
CA GLY A 72 -4.91 -19.62 1.41
C GLY A 72 -6.18 -18.84 1.09
N LEU A 73 -6.39 -17.66 1.68
CA LEU A 73 -7.53 -16.81 1.29
C LEU A 73 -7.36 -16.30 -0.14
N ASN A 74 -8.47 -16.22 -0.87
CA ASN A 74 -8.51 -15.60 -2.18
C ASN A 74 -8.50 -14.06 -2.08
N ASP A 75 -8.32 -13.37 -3.21
CA ASP A 75 -8.16 -11.91 -3.22
C ASP A 75 -9.40 -11.18 -2.68
N ASP A 76 -10.62 -11.66 -2.92
CA ASP A 76 -11.85 -11.04 -2.42
C ASP A 76 -12.03 -11.24 -0.91
N GLU A 77 -11.71 -12.44 -0.42
CA GLU A 77 -11.70 -12.71 1.02
C GLU A 77 -10.69 -11.82 1.75
N ILE A 78 -9.51 -11.61 1.15
CA ILE A 78 -8.48 -10.72 1.70
C ILE A 78 -8.99 -9.29 1.78
N VAL A 79 -9.66 -8.78 0.74
CA VAL A 79 -10.26 -7.43 0.75
C VAL A 79 -11.16 -7.25 1.96
N PHE A 80 -12.17 -8.12 2.12
CA PHE A 80 -13.12 -8.00 3.23
C PHE A 80 -12.46 -8.18 4.59
N LYS A 81 -11.51 -9.12 4.69
CA LYS A 81 -10.80 -9.38 5.94
C LYS A 81 -9.94 -8.19 6.37
N VAL A 82 -9.18 -7.61 5.45
CA VAL A 82 -8.35 -6.43 5.72
C VAL A 82 -9.20 -5.21 6.07
N VAL A 83 -10.30 -4.98 5.34
CA VAL A 83 -11.27 -3.91 5.66
C VAL A 83 -11.78 -4.08 7.10
N THR A 84 -12.19 -5.29 7.47
CA THR A 84 -12.67 -5.60 8.82
C THR A 84 -11.58 -5.40 9.86
N ASP A 85 -10.36 -5.87 9.60
CA ASP A 85 -9.24 -5.76 10.54
C ASP A 85 -8.80 -4.29 10.74
N ILE A 86 -8.94 -3.42 9.74
CA ILE A 86 -8.75 -1.97 9.90
C ILE A 86 -9.85 -1.37 10.78
N LEU A 87 -11.12 -1.69 10.50
CA LEU A 87 -12.27 -1.18 11.26
C LEU A 87 -12.24 -1.61 12.74
N ASP A 88 -11.80 -2.84 12.99
CA ASP A 88 -11.61 -3.43 14.33
C ASP A 88 -10.33 -2.95 15.05
N LYS A 89 -9.57 -2.02 14.46
CA LYS A 89 -8.27 -1.53 14.97
C LYS A 89 -7.18 -2.59 15.12
N LYS A 90 -7.29 -3.72 14.43
CA LYS A 90 -6.24 -4.77 14.42
C LYS A 90 -5.04 -4.39 13.55
N VAL A 91 -5.24 -3.50 12.57
CA VAL A 91 -4.20 -3.00 11.66
C VAL A 91 -4.24 -1.46 11.65
N GLY A 92 -3.06 -0.82 11.77
CA GLY A 92 -2.89 0.63 11.67
C GLY A 92 -3.25 1.46 12.92
N ASN A 93 -3.92 0.89 13.92
CA ASN A 93 -4.30 1.53 15.18
C ASN A 93 -4.90 2.95 15.04
N ILE A 94 -5.81 3.13 14.08
CA ILE A 94 -6.45 4.43 13.80
C ILE A 94 -7.60 4.68 14.78
N GLU A 95 -7.53 5.77 15.53
CA GLU A 95 -8.49 6.07 16.61
C GLU A 95 -9.84 6.61 16.11
N SER A 96 -9.82 7.48 15.11
CA SER A 96 -11.03 8.08 14.52
C SER A 96 -11.82 7.06 13.69
N LEU A 97 -13.14 7.01 13.85
CA LEU A 97 -14.00 6.14 13.04
C LEU A 97 -14.00 6.60 11.58
N GLU A 98 -14.09 7.90 11.34
CA GLU A 98 -14.06 8.51 10.02
C GLU A 98 -12.78 8.15 9.28
N GLU A 99 -11.62 8.27 9.94
CA GLU A 99 -10.33 7.92 9.36
C GLU A 99 -10.21 6.40 9.13
N ARG A 100 -10.74 5.57 10.05
CA ARG A 100 -10.79 4.11 9.86
C ARG A 100 -11.61 3.74 8.64
N VAL A 101 -12.79 4.33 8.48
CA VAL A 101 -13.68 4.05 7.34
C VAL A 101 -13.04 4.50 6.03
N GLU A 102 -12.47 5.72 6.00
CA GLU A 102 -11.76 6.21 4.82
C GLU A 102 -10.59 5.29 4.46
N ARG A 103 -9.77 4.91 5.44
CA ARG A 103 -8.63 4.04 5.23
C ARG A 103 -9.05 2.65 4.77
N ALA A 104 -10.07 2.06 5.39
CA ALA A 104 -10.57 0.74 5.05
C ALA A 104 -11.10 0.69 3.62
N ILE A 105 -11.86 1.69 3.18
CA ILE A 105 -12.37 1.77 1.80
C ILE A 105 -11.23 1.92 0.80
N ARG A 106 -10.27 2.82 1.03
CA ARG A 106 -9.12 3.00 0.14
C ARG A 106 -8.25 1.74 0.06
N ALA A 107 -7.99 1.09 1.20
CA ALA A 107 -7.25 -0.16 1.28
C ALA A 107 -7.96 -1.30 0.53
N GLY A 108 -9.27 -1.48 0.77
CA GLY A 108 -10.06 -2.51 0.11
C GLY A 108 -10.09 -2.33 -1.41
N LEU A 109 -10.29 -1.08 -1.88
CA LEU A 109 -10.24 -0.76 -3.30
C LEU A 109 -8.86 -1.03 -3.89
N ALA A 110 -7.78 -0.58 -3.21
CA ALA A 110 -6.42 -0.78 -3.67
C ALA A 110 -6.06 -2.28 -3.82
N ILE A 111 -6.49 -3.12 -2.87
CA ILE A 111 -6.29 -4.57 -2.97
C ILE A 111 -7.09 -5.13 -4.16
N LYS A 112 -8.38 -4.77 -4.29
CA LYS A 112 -9.25 -5.27 -5.35
C LYS A 112 -8.74 -4.91 -6.76
N THR A 113 -8.09 -3.76 -6.89
CA THR A 113 -7.51 -3.28 -8.15
C THR A 113 -6.01 -3.57 -8.25
N MET A 114 -5.48 -4.50 -7.46
CA MET A 114 -4.07 -4.94 -7.47
C MET A 114 -3.03 -3.83 -7.25
N GLY A 115 -3.45 -2.67 -6.73
CA GLY A 115 -2.61 -1.49 -6.53
C GLY A 115 -1.94 -0.98 -7.80
N VAL A 116 -2.58 -1.14 -8.98
CA VAL A 116 -2.03 -0.70 -10.28
C VAL A 116 -2.75 0.51 -10.88
N VAL A 117 -3.79 1.03 -10.22
CA VAL A 117 -4.57 2.19 -10.67
C VAL A 117 -4.53 3.29 -9.62
N SER A 118 -4.72 4.55 -10.03
CA SER A 118 -4.69 5.70 -9.12
C SER A 118 -6.01 5.95 -8.38
N ALA A 119 -7.09 5.22 -8.70
CA ALA A 119 -8.42 5.44 -8.10
C ALA A 119 -8.45 5.53 -6.56
N PRO A 120 -7.71 4.70 -5.80
CA PRO A 120 -7.66 4.81 -4.33
C PRO A 120 -6.99 6.08 -3.80
N LEU A 121 -6.19 6.77 -4.62
CA LEU A 121 -5.48 8.01 -4.25
C LEU A 121 -6.19 9.23 -4.83
N GLU A 122 -6.38 9.25 -6.14
CA GLU A 122 -6.82 10.41 -6.91
C GLU A 122 -8.31 10.37 -7.25
N GLY A 123 -8.89 9.18 -7.39
CA GLY A 123 -10.29 9.02 -7.80
C GLY A 123 -11.30 9.31 -6.70
N ILE A 124 -10.93 9.04 -5.45
CA ILE A 124 -11.76 9.32 -4.27
C ILE A 124 -11.25 10.59 -3.60
N SER A 125 -11.99 11.69 -3.73
CA SER A 125 -11.64 12.97 -3.12
C SER A 125 -11.82 12.94 -1.59
N LYS A 126 -12.97 12.46 -1.10
CA LYS A 126 -13.26 12.36 0.33
C LYS A 126 -14.34 11.33 0.64
N ILE A 127 -14.24 10.71 1.81
CA ILE A 127 -15.27 9.82 2.38
C ILE A 127 -15.79 10.49 3.65
N LEU A 128 -17.12 10.60 3.79
CA LEU A 128 -17.76 11.27 4.91
C LEU A 128 -18.91 10.43 5.47
N ILE A 129 -18.92 10.28 6.79
CA ILE A 129 -20.08 9.77 7.52
C ILE A 129 -21.04 10.95 7.70
N ARG A 130 -22.30 10.76 7.28
CA ARG A 130 -23.35 11.78 7.41
C ARG A 130 -24.55 11.16 8.10
N LYS A 131 -25.23 11.98 8.91
CA LYS A 131 -26.54 11.65 9.46
C LYS A 131 -27.60 11.88 8.39
N ASP A 132 -28.63 11.04 8.42
CA ASP A 132 -29.80 11.27 7.59
C ASP A 132 -30.72 12.33 8.24
N GLN A 133 -31.93 12.49 7.72
CA GLN A 133 -32.89 13.47 8.26
C GLN A 133 -33.39 13.11 9.67
N SER A 134 -33.18 11.87 10.10
CA SER A 134 -33.64 11.32 11.39
C SER A 134 -32.58 11.43 12.49
N GLY A 135 -31.34 11.79 12.16
CA GLY A 135 -30.23 11.99 13.11
C GLY A 135 -29.27 10.81 13.20
#